data_AF-A0AAU9RZP3-F1
#
_entry.id   AF-A0AAU9RZP3-F1
#
_cell.length_a   1.000
_cell.length_b   1.000
_cell.length_c   1.000
_cell.angle_alpha   90.00
_cell.angle_beta   90.00
_cell.angle_gamma   90.00
#
_symmetry.space_group_name_H-M   'P 1'
#
loop_
_entity.id
_entity.type
_entity.pdbx_description
1 polymer ?
#
loop_
_entity_poly.entity_id
_entity_poly.type
_entity_poly.pdbx_seq_one_letter_code
_entity_poly.pdbx_strand_id
1 'polypeptide(L)'
;MALTIRSVASYNTHKEYSVDFFGNDLFVTVTPTTSVIRRWINAAVFYHRRWHRHRPLVVGVGVQWTPFGYYDPPADTLQLCVGKRCIIIQLSHCGHVPQILRRFLADPQTTFVGVWNYQDARKLWQSGHGLGIAELLDIRHYVVNSEGRSMRTFSFEHIVEGCLGFRGVRLDPGISMSDWSVDDLSHAQILQASVDAYVCCKLGVLGRLWEV
;
A
#
# COMPACT_ATOMS: atom_id res chain seq x y z
N MET A 1 1.67 10.75 -20.14
CA MET A 1 2.51 11.34 -19.06
C MET A 1 3.12 10.21 -18.27
N ALA A 2 4.38 10.33 -17.87
CA ALA A 2 5.02 9.35 -16.98
C ALA A 2 4.69 9.68 -15.52
N LEU A 3 4.71 8.67 -14.66
CA LEU A 3 4.61 8.86 -13.21
C LEU A 3 5.79 9.70 -12.72
N THR A 4 5.52 10.71 -11.89
CA THR A 4 6.58 11.52 -11.28
C THR A 4 6.39 11.61 -9.78
N ILE A 5 7.49 11.82 -9.06
CA ILE A 5 7.50 11.98 -7.62
C ILE A 5 8.34 13.20 -7.26
N ARG A 6 7.87 13.99 -6.30
CA ARG A 6 8.61 15.10 -5.70
C ARG A 6 8.54 15.06 -4.18
N SER A 7 9.64 15.46 -3.54
CA SER A 7 9.66 15.72 -2.11
C SER A 7 8.85 16.98 -1.80
N VAL A 8 7.99 16.92 -0.79
CA VAL A 8 7.13 18.04 -0.36
C VAL A 8 7.67 18.65 0.92
N ALA A 9 7.93 17.82 1.93
CA ALA A 9 8.45 18.25 3.22
C ALA A 9 9.29 17.14 3.85
N SER A 10 10.26 17.55 4.68
CA SER A 10 11.09 16.65 5.45
C SER A 10 11.09 17.10 6.90
N TYR A 11 10.67 16.21 7.80
CA TYR A 11 10.66 16.43 9.24
C TYR A 11 11.53 15.38 9.92
N ASN A 12 11.92 15.63 11.17
CA ASN A 12 12.70 14.67 11.97
C ASN A 12 11.97 13.32 12.20
N THR A 13 10.66 13.27 11.97
CA THR A 13 9.82 12.09 12.25
C THR A 13 9.28 11.41 11.00
N HIS A 14 9.21 12.11 9.87
CA HIS A 14 8.63 11.61 8.63
C HIS A 14 9.04 12.50 7.45
N LYS A 15 8.95 11.92 6.26
CA LYS A 15 9.10 12.63 4.99
C LYS A 15 7.77 12.57 4.23
N GLU A 16 7.46 13.63 3.52
CA GLU A 16 6.23 13.76 2.73
C GLU A 16 6.58 13.96 1.25
N TYR A 17 5.83 13.27 0.40
CA TYR A 17 6.01 13.27 -1.05
C TYR A 17 4.67 13.45 -1.77
N SER A 18 4.74 13.95 -2.99
CA SER A 18 3.63 14.02 -3.93
C SER A 18 3.99 13.18 -5.15
N VAL A 19 3.14 12.21 -5.47
CA VAL A 19 3.23 11.40 -6.68
C VAL A 19 2.16 11.88 -7.66
N ASP A 20 2.55 12.25 -8.86
CA ASP A 20 1.62 12.54 -9.96
C ASP A 20 1.25 11.24 -10.67
N PHE A 21 0.03 10.76 -10.40
CA PHE A 21 -0.55 9.60 -11.06
C PHE A 21 -1.49 10.06 -12.20
N PHE A 22 -0.92 10.42 -13.35
CA PHE A 22 -1.66 10.87 -14.53
C PHE A 22 -2.61 12.05 -14.25
N GLY A 23 -2.10 13.09 -13.61
CA GLY A 23 -2.87 14.26 -13.17
C GLY A 23 -3.63 14.05 -11.85
N ASN A 24 -3.47 12.89 -11.20
CA ASN A 24 -4.03 12.64 -9.88
C ASN A 24 -2.93 12.62 -8.83
N ASP A 25 -2.88 13.68 -8.02
CA ASP A 25 -1.94 13.75 -6.90
C ASP A 25 -2.26 12.67 -5.85
N LEU A 26 -1.24 11.87 -5.53
CA LEU A 26 -1.17 10.93 -4.42
C LEU A 26 -0.20 11.49 -3.38
N PHE A 27 -0.68 11.67 -2.15
CA PHE A 27 0.13 12.14 -1.03
C PHE A 27 0.72 10.94 -0.28
N VAL A 28 2.04 10.92 -0.12
CA VAL A 28 2.76 9.81 0.50
C VAL A 28 3.50 10.30 1.74
N THR A 29 3.24 9.65 2.87
CA THR A 29 3.99 9.86 4.11
C THR A 29 4.91 8.66 4.34
N VAL A 30 6.21 8.88 4.47
CA VAL A 30 7.20 7.84 4.81
C VAL A 30 7.64 8.05 6.26
N THR A 31 7.52 7.03 7.11
CA THR A 31 7.82 7.18 8.53
C THR A 31 8.11 5.86 9.24
N PRO A 32 9.06 5.84 10.19
CA PRO A 32 9.14 4.81 11.22
C PRO A 32 8.43 5.22 12.54
N THR A 33 7.89 6.45 12.61
CA THR A 33 7.50 7.08 13.88
C THR A 33 6.09 6.70 14.32
N THR A 34 5.98 6.11 15.51
CA THR A 34 4.73 5.67 16.15
C THR A 34 3.62 6.72 16.19
N SER A 35 3.95 7.98 16.51
CA SER A 35 2.98 9.07 16.61
C SER A 35 2.44 9.51 15.25
N VAL A 36 3.28 9.49 14.20
CA VAL A 36 2.90 9.80 12.82
C VAL A 36 1.95 8.72 12.29
N ILE A 37 2.28 7.45 12.51
CA ILE A 37 1.43 6.30 12.13
C ILE A 37 0.04 6.43 12.79
N ARG A 38 -0.01 6.68 14.11
CA ARG A 38 -1.27 6.89 14.84
C ARG A 38 -2.08 8.04 14.27
N ARG A 39 -1.44 9.18 14.02
CA ARG A 39 -2.09 10.38 13.47
C ARG A 39 -2.65 10.10 12.07
N TRP A 40 -1.89 9.42 11.23
CA TRP A 40 -2.30 9.07 9.87
C TRP A 40 -3.53 8.14 9.88
N ILE A 41 -3.54 7.08 10.70
CA ILE A 41 -4.68 6.15 10.78
C ILE A 41 -5.94 6.87 11.28
N ASN A 42 -5.82 7.67 12.34
CA ASN A 42 -6.95 8.47 12.85
C ASN A 42 -7.51 9.40 11.78
N ALA A 43 -6.64 10.07 11.03
CA ALA A 43 -7.04 10.95 9.94
C ALA A 43 -7.71 10.17 8.80
N ALA A 44 -7.15 9.05 8.36
CA ALA A 44 -7.70 8.22 7.30
C ALA A 44 -9.11 7.73 7.64
N VAL A 45 -9.30 7.19 8.86
CA VAL A 45 -10.61 6.73 9.34
C VAL A 45 -11.59 7.90 9.50
N PHE A 46 -11.15 9.03 10.07
CA PHE A 46 -11.99 10.21 10.24
C PHE A 46 -12.48 10.76 8.89
N TYR A 47 -11.58 10.94 7.92
CA TYR A 47 -11.95 11.43 6.60
C TYR A 47 -12.85 10.45 5.87
N HIS A 48 -12.57 9.15 5.91
CA HIS A 48 -13.45 8.15 5.31
C HIS A 48 -14.86 8.23 5.90
N ARG A 49 -15.00 8.24 7.22
CA ARG A 49 -16.30 8.36 7.90
C ARG A 49 -16.99 9.70 7.62
N ARG A 50 -16.26 10.78 7.36
CA ARG A 50 -16.85 12.09 7.05
C ARG A 50 -17.41 12.15 5.63
N TRP A 51 -16.67 11.61 4.65
CA TRP A 51 -16.97 11.77 3.22
C TRP A 51 -17.68 10.55 2.62
N HIS A 52 -17.59 9.38 3.26
CA HIS A 52 -18.08 8.10 2.76
C HIS A 52 -18.85 7.33 3.85
N ARG A 53 -19.75 8.01 4.58
CA ARG A 53 -20.54 7.44 5.70
C ARG A 53 -21.23 6.11 5.42
N HIS A 54 -21.60 5.87 4.17
CA HIS A 54 -22.37 4.70 3.75
C HIS A 54 -21.55 3.63 3.03
N ARG A 55 -20.22 3.77 2.99
CA ARG A 55 -19.34 2.80 2.33
C ARG A 55 -18.35 2.23 3.33
N PRO A 56 -18.15 0.90 3.36
CA PRO A 56 -17.07 0.29 4.11
C PRO A 56 -15.70 0.85 3.70
N LEU A 57 -14.73 0.77 4.60
CA LEU A 57 -13.37 1.25 4.35
C LEU A 57 -12.61 0.23 3.52
N VAL A 58 -12.05 0.67 2.39
CA VAL A 58 -11.13 -0.14 1.58
C VAL A 58 -9.73 0.43 1.73
N VAL A 59 -8.78 -0.43 2.08
CA VAL A 59 -7.37 -0.09 2.28
C VAL A 59 -6.54 -0.88 1.29
N GLY A 60 -5.83 -0.18 0.41
CA GLY A 60 -4.79 -0.80 -0.39
C GLY A 60 -3.58 -1.09 0.46
N VAL A 61 -3.03 -2.30 0.35
CA VAL A 61 -1.92 -2.80 1.16
C VAL A 61 -0.79 -3.21 0.23
N GLY A 62 0.43 -2.86 0.63
CA GLY A 62 1.67 -3.40 0.06
C GLY A 62 2.62 -3.79 1.19
N VAL A 63 3.44 -4.80 0.96
CA VAL A 63 4.47 -5.25 1.90
C VAL A 63 5.75 -5.49 1.11
N GLN A 64 6.88 -4.97 1.58
CA GLN A 64 8.17 -5.19 0.95
C GLN A 64 9.20 -5.68 1.97
N TRP A 65 10.16 -6.46 1.50
CA TRP A 65 11.24 -7.05 2.28
C TRP A 65 12.52 -7.13 1.44
N THR A 66 13.68 -7.04 2.09
CA THR A 66 15.00 -7.17 1.47
C THR A 66 15.33 -8.65 1.28
N PRO A 67 15.44 -9.15 0.03
CA PRO A 67 15.82 -10.54 -0.23
C PRO A 67 17.21 -10.85 0.33
N PHE A 68 17.36 -11.98 1.02
CA PHE A 68 18.66 -12.40 1.57
C PHE A 68 18.93 -13.89 1.34
N GLY A 69 19.51 -14.21 0.18
CA GLY A 69 19.88 -15.59 -0.19
C GLY A 69 18.71 -16.56 -0.08
N TYR A 70 18.89 -17.65 0.67
CA TYR A 70 17.86 -18.66 0.95
C TYR A 70 17.02 -18.37 2.20
N TYR A 71 17.34 -17.30 2.95
CA TYR A 71 16.55 -16.92 4.11
C TYR A 71 15.22 -16.33 3.66
N ASP A 72 14.18 -16.54 4.45
CA ASP A 72 12.87 -15.98 4.23
C ASP A 72 12.70 -14.74 5.14
N PRO A 73 13.09 -13.54 4.65
CA PRO A 73 13.17 -12.35 5.49
C PRO A 73 11.78 -11.87 5.93
N PRO A 74 11.68 -11.24 7.11
CA PRO A 74 10.45 -10.58 7.54
C PRO A 74 10.15 -9.35 6.68
N ALA A 75 8.97 -8.76 6.86
CA ALA A 75 8.63 -7.48 6.25
C ALA A 75 9.50 -6.32 6.77
N ASP A 76 10.10 -5.55 5.86
CA ASP A 76 10.83 -4.31 6.17
C ASP A 76 9.93 -3.08 6.14
N THR A 77 8.91 -3.11 5.29
CA THR A 77 7.97 -2.00 5.13
C THR A 77 6.53 -2.49 4.99
N LEU A 78 5.60 -1.67 5.44
CA LEU A 78 4.16 -1.83 5.25
C LEU A 78 3.60 -0.55 4.61
N GLN A 79 2.90 -0.69 3.49
CA GLN A 79 2.18 0.38 2.84
C GLN A 79 0.69 0.27 3.12
N LEU A 80 0.06 1.38 3.47
CA LEU A 80 -1.40 1.48 3.59
C LEU A 80 -1.87 2.69 2.78
N CYS A 81 -2.84 2.49 1.89
CA CYS A 81 -3.43 3.54 1.08
C CYS A 81 -4.94 3.63 1.30
N VAL A 82 -5.42 4.84 1.60
CA VAL A 82 -6.85 5.17 1.70
C VAL A 82 -7.13 6.39 0.83
N GLY A 83 -7.87 6.19 -0.26
CA GLY A 83 -8.14 7.24 -1.24
C GLY A 83 -6.84 7.74 -1.89
N LYS A 84 -6.53 9.03 -1.72
CA LYS A 84 -5.31 9.68 -2.26
C LYS A 84 -4.20 9.85 -1.23
N ARG A 85 -4.24 9.10 -0.13
CA ARG A 85 -3.24 9.18 0.94
C ARG A 85 -2.64 7.80 1.14
N CYS A 86 -1.33 7.71 1.03
CA CYS A 86 -0.54 6.53 1.32
C CYS A 86 0.38 6.83 2.52
N ILE A 87 0.55 5.85 3.39
CA ILE A 87 1.65 5.81 4.36
C ILE A 87 2.55 4.62 4.05
N ILE A 88 3.86 4.85 4.08
CA ILE A 88 4.88 3.82 4.04
C ILE A 88 5.49 3.78 5.44
N ILE A 89 5.21 2.70 6.15
CA ILE A 89 5.71 2.44 7.49
C ILE A 89 7.00 1.63 7.35
N GLN A 90 8.14 2.21 7.74
CA GLN A 90 9.43 1.51 7.77
C GLN A 90 9.50 0.65 9.05
N LEU A 91 9.06 -0.60 8.97
CA LEU A 91 8.94 -1.52 10.10
C LEU A 91 10.29 -1.85 10.72
N SER A 92 11.33 -2.04 9.91
CA SER A 92 12.70 -2.33 10.36
C SER A 92 13.32 -1.20 11.18
N HIS A 93 12.81 0.02 10.99
CA HIS A 93 13.25 1.23 11.71
C HIS A 93 12.26 1.66 12.79
N CYS A 94 11.12 0.99 12.90
CA CYS A 94 10.10 1.30 13.88
C CYS A 94 10.42 0.55 15.17
N GLY A 95 10.89 1.24 16.21
CA GLY A 95 11.17 0.58 17.50
C GLY A 95 9.92 -0.02 18.16
N HIS A 96 8.73 0.57 17.92
CA HIS A 96 7.46 0.03 18.40
C HIS A 96 6.27 0.54 17.57
N VAL A 97 5.48 -0.37 17.03
CA VAL A 97 4.23 -0.06 16.31
C VAL A 97 3.09 0.35 17.26
N PRO A 98 2.30 1.39 16.96
CA PRO A 98 1.23 1.80 17.86
C PRO A 98 0.10 0.77 17.90
N GLN A 99 -0.53 0.56 19.07
CA GLN A 99 -1.65 -0.39 19.22
C GLN A 99 -2.80 -0.14 18.24
N ILE A 100 -3.01 1.12 17.83
CA ILE A 100 -4.02 1.47 16.82
C ILE A 100 -3.74 0.83 15.46
N LEU A 101 -2.47 0.65 15.06
CA LEU A 101 -2.13 -0.05 13.81
C LEU A 101 -2.55 -1.52 13.91
N ARG A 102 -2.24 -2.19 15.02
CA ARG A 102 -2.66 -3.58 15.25
C ARG A 102 -4.17 -3.75 15.18
N ARG A 103 -4.91 -2.89 15.89
CA ARG A 103 -6.37 -2.91 15.89
C ARG A 103 -6.94 -2.59 14.50
N PHE A 104 -6.31 -1.67 13.78
CA PHE A 104 -6.73 -1.30 12.43
C PHE A 104 -6.57 -2.48 11.47
N LEU A 105 -5.39 -3.10 11.43
CA LEU A 105 -5.11 -4.26 10.55
C LEU A 105 -6.00 -5.47 10.88
N ALA A 106 -6.42 -5.62 12.14
CA ALA A 106 -7.31 -6.70 12.57
C ALA A 106 -8.81 -6.35 12.53
N ASP A 107 -9.21 -5.18 12.00
CA ASP A 107 -10.60 -4.74 11.97
C ASP A 107 -11.39 -5.49 10.88
N PRO A 108 -12.38 -6.35 11.24
CA PRO A 108 -13.18 -7.08 10.26
C PRO A 108 -14.12 -6.20 9.44
N GLN A 109 -14.30 -4.93 9.81
CA GLN A 109 -15.09 -3.95 9.05
C GLN A 109 -14.27 -3.23 7.97
N THR A 110 -12.96 -3.50 7.91
CA THR A 110 -12.06 -2.92 6.92
C THR A 110 -11.71 -3.98 5.88
N THR A 111 -11.94 -3.66 4.61
CA THR A 111 -11.52 -4.49 3.49
C THR A 111 -10.07 -4.17 3.13
N PHE A 112 -9.17 -5.12 3.35
CA PHE A 112 -7.79 -5.01 2.93
C PHE A 112 -7.60 -5.65 1.56
N VAL A 113 -6.95 -4.92 0.65
CA VAL A 113 -6.74 -5.37 -0.72
C VAL A 113 -5.28 -5.20 -1.14
N GLY A 114 -4.71 -6.23 -1.74
CA GLY A 114 -3.36 -6.23 -2.31
C GLY A 114 -3.35 -6.90 -3.68
N VAL A 115 -2.16 -7.06 -4.25
CA VAL A 115 -1.96 -7.76 -5.52
C VAL A 115 -0.78 -8.71 -5.38
N TRP A 116 -0.94 -9.97 -5.78
CA TRP A 116 0.10 -10.99 -5.60
C TRP A 116 0.57 -11.14 -4.14
N ASN A 117 -0.34 -10.89 -3.19
CA ASN A 117 -0.06 -10.67 -1.77
C ASN A 117 -0.03 -11.94 -0.91
N TYR A 118 0.23 -13.11 -1.51
CA TYR A 118 0.10 -14.41 -0.82
C TYR A 118 1.10 -14.59 0.32
N GLN A 119 2.19 -13.81 0.35
CA GLN A 119 3.19 -13.85 1.42
C GLN A 119 2.97 -12.76 2.48
N ASP A 120 2.25 -11.69 2.14
CA ASP A 120 2.24 -10.44 2.89
C ASP A 120 1.81 -10.63 4.35
N ALA A 121 0.69 -11.31 4.60
CA ALA A 121 0.20 -11.58 5.94
C ALA A 121 1.23 -12.38 6.77
N ARG A 122 1.89 -13.35 6.14
CA ARG A 122 2.92 -14.19 6.77
C ARG A 122 4.18 -13.39 7.08
N LYS A 123 4.62 -12.53 6.15
CA LYS A 123 5.79 -11.64 6.29
C LYS A 123 5.58 -10.60 7.39
N LEU A 124 4.38 -10.02 7.48
CA LEU A 124 3.99 -9.11 8.55
C LEU A 124 3.97 -9.80 9.91
N TRP A 125 3.47 -11.03 9.97
CA TRP A 125 3.47 -11.84 11.19
C TRP A 125 4.90 -12.20 11.64
N GLN A 126 5.79 -12.52 10.70
CA GLN A 126 7.19 -12.86 10.98
C GLN A 126 8.05 -11.65 11.37
N SER A 127 7.58 -10.43 11.11
CA SER A 127 8.31 -9.22 11.54
C SER A 127 8.49 -9.19 13.06
N GLY A 128 9.50 -8.45 13.52
CA GLY A 128 9.71 -8.21 14.96
C GLY A 128 8.51 -7.57 15.67
N HIS A 129 7.53 -7.09 14.90
CA HIS A 129 6.28 -6.53 15.41
C HIS A 129 5.14 -7.55 15.51
N GLY A 130 5.20 -8.73 14.88
CA GLY A 130 4.09 -9.70 14.94
C GLY A 130 2.75 -9.10 14.50
N LEU A 131 2.72 -8.49 13.31
CA LEU A 131 1.52 -7.81 12.81
C LEU A 131 0.57 -8.83 12.16
N GLY A 132 -0.56 -9.08 12.81
CA GLY A 132 -1.68 -9.77 12.19
C GLY A 132 -2.52 -8.81 11.35
N ILE A 133 -2.89 -9.23 10.15
CA ILE A 133 -3.85 -8.55 9.28
C ILE A 133 -5.08 -9.45 9.11
N ALA A 134 -6.26 -8.84 9.06
CA ALA A 134 -7.49 -9.50 8.63
C ALA A 134 -7.35 -10.00 7.20
N GLU A 135 -8.39 -10.63 6.67
CA GLU A 135 -8.35 -11.19 5.32
C GLU A 135 -7.88 -10.14 4.28
N LEU A 136 -6.78 -10.47 3.61
CA LEU A 136 -6.16 -9.64 2.60
C LEU A 136 -6.51 -10.19 1.22
N LEU A 137 -7.47 -9.53 0.58
CA LEU A 137 -7.99 -9.94 -0.72
C LEU A 137 -7.00 -9.59 -1.83
N ASP A 138 -6.78 -10.55 -2.74
CA ASP A 138 -6.02 -10.29 -3.96
C ASP A 138 -6.95 -9.75 -5.05
N ILE A 139 -6.75 -8.49 -5.45
CA ILE A 139 -7.61 -7.78 -6.41
C ILE A 139 -7.78 -8.53 -7.74
N ARG A 140 -6.81 -9.35 -8.13
CA ARG A 140 -6.81 -10.08 -9.41
C ARG A 140 -7.99 -11.03 -9.52
N HIS A 141 -8.50 -11.52 -8.40
CA HIS A 141 -9.65 -12.42 -8.38
C HIS A 141 -10.99 -11.72 -8.62
N TYR A 142 -11.03 -10.39 -8.49
CA TYR A 142 -12.29 -9.63 -8.44
C TYR A 142 -12.43 -8.60 -9.56
N VAL A 143 -11.33 -8.19 -10.19
CA VAL A 143 -11.37 -7.14 -11.22
C VAL A 143 -11.44 -7.69 -12.64
N VAL A 144 -12.21 -6.98 -13.47
CA VAL A 144 -12.34 -7.22 -14.90
C VAL A 144 -11.94 -5.95 -15.67
N ASN A 145 -11.42 -6.10 -16.89
CA ASN A 145 -11.11 -4.97 -17.76
C ASN A 145 -12.38 -4.35 -18.38
N SER A 146 -12.21 -3.31 -19.19
CA SER A 146 -13.28 -2.65 -19.95
C SER A 146 -14.08 -3.57 -20.89
N GLU A 147 -13.54 -4.73 -21.25
CA GLU A 147 -14.18 -5.74 -22.11
C GLU A 147 -14.87 -6.86 -21.30
N GLY A 148 -14.87 -6.76 -19.96
CA GLY A 148 -15.42 -7.78 -19.06
C GLY A 148 -14.52 -9.00 -18.87
N ARG A 149 -13.27 -8.97 -19.34
CA ARG A 149 -12.31 -10.06 -19.16
C ARG A 149 -11.72 -10.06 -17.75
N SER A 150 -11.69 -11.23 -17.11
CA SER A 150 -11.04 -11.42 -15.81
C SER A 150 -9.55 -11.11 -15.85
N MET A 151 -9.07 -10.40 -14.84
CA MET A 151 -7.67 -10.00 -14.73
C MET A 151 -6.78 -10.94 -13.90
N ARG A 152 -7.32 -12.12 -13.54
CA ARG A 152 -6.68 -13.07 -12.60
C ARG A 152 -5.22 -13.42 -12.93
N THR A 153 -4.92 -13.57 -14.21
CA THR A 153 -3.62 -14.05 -14.72
C THR A 153 -2.76 -12.94 -15.33
N PHE A 154 -3.22 -11.69 -15.29
CA PHE A 154 -2.53 -10.58 -15.93
C PHE A 154 -1.44 -9.99 -15.03
N SER A 155 -0.43 -9.38 -15.67
CA SER A 155 0.59 -8.62 -14.95
C SER A 155 -0.01 -7.34 -14.34
N PHE A 156 0.71 -6.74 -13.39
CA PHE A 156 0.26 -5.50 -12.75
C PHE A 156 0.04 -4.38 -13.77
N GLU A 157 0.95 -4.25 -14.74
CA GLU A 157 0.87 -3.28 -15.83
C GLU A 157 -0.43 -3.43 -16.62
N HIS A 158 -0.77 -4.66 -17.00
CA HIS A 158 -1.97 -4.97 -17.76
C HIS A 158 -3.25 -4.78 -16.94
N ILE A 159 -3.20 -5.02 -15.62
CA ILE A 159 -4.31 -4.72 -14.71
C ILE A 159 -4.58 -3.22 -14.67
N VAL A 160 -3.54 -2.40 -14.51
CA VAL A 160 -3.69 -0.95 -14.49
C VAL A 160 -4.20 -0.42 -15.82
N GLU A 161 -3.65 -0.89 -16.94
CA GLU A 161 -4.11 -0.48 -18.27
C GLU A 161 -5.56 -0.91 -18.51
N GLY A 162 -5.89 -2.18 -18.29
CA GLY A 162 -7.21 -2.73 -18.62
C GLY A 162 -8.33 -2.24 -17.71
N CYS A 163 -8.05 -1.96 -16.43
CA CYS A 163 -9.06 -1.56 -15.46
C CYS A 163 -9.12 -0.05 -15.22
N LEU A 164 -7.99 0.65 -15.33
CA LEU A 164 -7.91 2.10 -15.04
C LEU A 164 -7.62 2.94 -16.29
N GLY A 165 -7.28 2.33 -17.43
CA GLY A 165 -6.99 3.04 -18.68
C GLY A 165 -5.62 3.74 -18.69
N PHE A 166 -4.74 3.45 -17.72
CA PHE A 166 -3.44 4.11 -17.61
C PHE A 166 -2.32 3.20 -18.09
N ARG A 167 -1.57 3.67 -19.11
CA ARG A 167 -0.40 2.97 -19.67
C ARG A 167 0.90 3.44 -19.03
N GLY A 168 1.88 2.56 -18.93
CA GLY A 168 3.22 2.90 -18.44
C GLY A 168 3.39 2.83 -16.93
N VAL A 169 2.41 2.27 -16.21
CA VAL A 169 2.56 1.91 -14.80
C VAL A 169 3.14 0.50 -14.74
N ARG A 170 4.32 0.35 -14.13
CA ARG A 170 4.99 -0.94 -13.95
C ARG A 170 5.63 -1.05 -12.59
N LEU A 171 5.71 -2.26 -12.06
CA LEU A 171 6.53 -2.56 -10.88
C LEU A 171 7.87 -3.09 -11.40
N ASP A 172 8.95 -2.35 -11.16
CA ASP A 172 10.28 -2.71 -11.62
C ASP A 172 10.85 -3.85 -10.74
N PRO A 173 11.18 -5.02 -11.31
CA PRO A 173 11.74 -6.12 -10.53
C PRO A 173 13.04 -5.77 -9.81
N GLY A 174 13.86 -4.88 -10.37
CA GLY A 174 15.09 -4.41 -9.73
C GLY A 174 14.83 -3.57 -8.48
N ILE A 175 13.73 -2.81 -8.48
CA ILE A 175 13.27 -2.08 -7.28
C ILE A 175 12.63 -3.07 -6.29
N SER A 176 11.80 -4.00 -6.75
CA SER A 176 11.15 -5.00 -5.88
C SER A 176 12.19 -5.84 -5.14
N MET A 177 13.31 -6.17 -5.78
CA MET A 177 14.42 -6.94 -5.21
C MET A 177 15.50 -6.08 -4.54
N SER A 178 15.28 -4.77 -4.40
CA SER A 178 16.22 -3.85 -3.75
C SER A 178 16.23 -4.00 -2.23
N ASP A 179 17.13 -3.27 -1.57
CA ASP A 179 17.17 -3.21 -0.11
C ASP A 179 16.08 -2.26 0.42
N TRP A 180 15.01 -2.84 0.98
CA TRP A 180 13.90 -2.16 1.63
C TRP A 180 14.15 -1.84 3.11
N SER A 181 15.24 -2.35 3.67
CA SER A 181 15.69 -2.09 5.04
C SER A 181 16.54 -0.82 5.17
N VAL A 182 16.84 -0.13 4.06
CA VAL A 182 17.60 1.12 4.06
C VAL A 182 16.93 2.23 4.90
N ASP A 183 17.75 3.07 5.54
CA ASP A 183 17.27 4.19 6.35
C ASP A 183 16.41 5.16 5.52
N ASP A 184 16.88 5.48 4.32
CA ASP A 184 16.26 6.41 3.40
C ASP A 184 15.86 5.71 2.11
N LEU A 185 14.57 5.44 1.97
CA LEU A 185 14.01 4.90 0.74
C LEU A 185 14.23 5.88 -0.43
N SER A 186 14.67 5.34 -1.56
CA SER A 186 14.80 6.11 -2.79
C SER A 186 13.45 6.58 -3.33
N HIS A 187 13.43 7.64 -4.15
CA HIS A 187 12.24 8.07 -4.87
C HIS A 187 11.61 6.94 -5.70
N ALA A 188 12.42 6.05 -6.24
CA ALA A 188 11.97 4.91 -7.03
C ALA A 188 11.21 3.87 -6.17
N GLN A 189 11.76 3.53 -5.00
CA GLN A 189 11.10 2.66 -4.02
C GLN A 189 9.79 3.27 -3.50
N ILE A 190 9.81 4.56 -3.14
CA ILE A 190 8.62 5.27 -2.64
C ILE A 190 7.54 5.32 -3.72
N LEU A 191 7.91 5.66 -4.96
CA LEU A 191 6.99 5.70 -6.08
C LEU A 191 6.35 4.34 -6.30
N GLN A 192 7.15 3.28 -6.39
CA GLN A 192 6.64 1.93 -6.63
C GLN A 192 5.70 1.46 -5.52
N ALA A 193 6.14 1.53 -4.26
CA ALA A 193 5.39 1.02 -3.13
C ALA A 193 4.08 1.81 -2.90
N SER A 194 4.10 3.12 -3.13
CA SER A 194 2.88 3.94 -3.00
C SER A 194 1.91 3.74 -4.18
N VAL A 195 2.41 3.57 -5.40
CA VAL A 195 1.58 3.28 -6.59
C VAL A 195 0.91 1.91 -6.48
N ASP A 196 1.63 0.90 -6.02
CA ASP A 196 1.09 -0.44 -5.79
C ASP A 196 -0.12 -0.41 -4.84
N ALA A 197 0.08 0.13 -3.63
CA ALA A 197 -0.98 0.28 -2.65
C ALA A 197 -2.13 1.18 -3.15
N TYR A 198 -1.83 2.26 -3.88
CA TYR A 198 -2.84 3.16 -4.42
C TYR A 198 -3.72 2.50 -5.49
N VAL A 199 -3.11 1.77 -6.43
CA VAL A 199 -3.82 1.00 -7.46
C VAL A 199 -4.72 -0.04 -6.80
N CYS A 200 -4.20 -0.78 -5.81
CA CYS A 200 -4.99 -1.75 -5.05
C CYS A 200 -6.20 -1.09 -4.38
N CYS A 201 -6.02 0.04 -3.70
CA CYS A 201 -7.12 0.79 -3.09
C CYS A 201 -8.15 1.25 -4.13
N LYS A 202 -7.71 1.86 -5.23
CA LYS A 202 -8.55 2.32 -6.35
C LYS A 202 -9.40 1.19 -6.93
N LEU A 203 -8.77 0.05 -7.21
CA LEU A 203 -9.42 -1.11 -7.81
C LEU A 203 -10.32 -1.83 -6.82
N GLY A 204 -9.92 -1.92 -5.55
CA GLY A 204 -10.78 -2.43 -4.47
C GLY A 204 -12.06 -1.61 -4.34
N VAL A 205 -11.97 -0.28 -4.48
CA VAL A 205 -13.15 0.58 -4.47
C VAL A 205 -14.00 0.43 -5.73
N LEU A 206 -13.37 0.35 -6.90
CA LEU A 206 -14.06 0.20 -8.19
C LEU A 206 -14.80 -1.13 -8.28
N GLY A 207 -14.18 -2.22 -7.81
CA GLY A 207 -14.75 -3.56 -7.77
C GLY A 207 -15.67 -3.82 -6.59
N ARG A 208 -15.86 -2.85 -5.69
CA ARG A 208 -16.68 -2.98 -4.46
C ARG A 208 -16.31 -4.21 -3.62
N LEU A 209 -15.02 -4.41 -3.39
CA LEU A 209 -14.50 -5.58 -2.66
C LEU A 209 -14.94 -5.65 -1.18
N TRP A 210 -15.77 -4.72 -0.71
CA TRP A 210 -16.47 -4.84 0.57
C TRP A 210 -17.77 -5.66 0.51
N GLU A 211 -18.19 -6.11 -0.68
CA GLU A 211 -19.43 -6.87 -0.92
C GLU A 211 -19.17 -8.36 -1.21
N VAL A 212 -17.90 -8.79 -1.20
CA VAL A 212 -17.47 -10.16 -1.59
C VAL A 212 -17.29 -11.09 -0.41
#